data_AF-A0A433X7C5-F1
#
_entry.id   AF-A0A433X7C5-F1
#
_cell.length_a   1.000
_cell.length_b   1.000
_cell.length_c   1.000
_cell.angle_alpha   90.00
_cell.angle_beta   90.00
_cell.angle_gamma   90.00
#
_symmetry.space_group_name_H-M   'P 1'
#
loop_
_entity.id
_entity.type
_entity.pdbx_description
1 polymer ?
#
loop_
_entity_poly.entity_id
_entity_poly.type
_entity_poly.pdbx_seq_one_letter_code
_entity_poly.pdbx_strand_id
1 'polypeptide(L)'
;MDGAGSGELDAEVRSFGSAGRRIPDIDVGWLQLLMDRRACGSMLPSASTFCAVMLAKVGREGTFRVGGDPKSKLWEGNISGAAESRDAIVRLRDAPARASMLRAGLFVIMLWGAPASAQSVEMGAKVFARCAICHEIGLGAGSRQGPQLNELLGRRAGDLPDFNYSAALREAGQNGLVWTAETLAEFIARPRHFEPGSRMIFRGLRNPAEVEDVVAYLASLQTPDQIAMRTGKALVETYCGACHATGLEDLGPHTAAPAFRDLHRRYDVADLAEALVEGLSSGHPEMPEFEFEPDQAEAIIAYLKSLE
;
A
#
# COMPACT_ATOMS: atom_id res chain seq x y z
N MET A 1 37.73 12.54 -51.69
CA MET A 1 36.81 13.43 -50.95
C MET A 1 35.96 12.51 -50.12
N ASP A 2 36.27 12.52 -48.83
CA ASP A 2 36.50 11.31 -48.06
C ASP A 2 35.28 10.90 -47.24
N GLY A 3 35.08 9.59 -47.13
CA GLY A 3 34.14 8.97 -46.20
C GLY A 3 34.75 8.85 -44.80
N ALA A 4 33.93 9.10 -43.78
CA ALA A 4 34.25 8.86 -42.39
C ALA A 4 34.10 7.36 -42.09
N GLY A 5 35.22 6.68 -41.83
CA GLY A 5 35.28 5.32 -41.31
C GLY A 5 35.32 5.32 -39.78
N SER A 6 34.53 4.41 -39.20
CA SER A 6 34.42 4.06 -37.78
C SER A 6 35.76 3.59 -37.20
N GLY A 7 36.24 4.25 -36.16
CA GLY A 7 37.30 3.76 -35.29
C GLY A 7 36.73 2.86 -34.19
N GLU A 8 37.04 1.58 -34.27
CA GLU A 8 36.84 0.56 -33.25
C GLU A 8 37.78 0.87 -32.06
N LEU A 9 37.23 1.01 -30.85
CA LEU A 9 38.00 1.09 -29.62
C LEU A 9 37.86 -0.24 -28.89
N ASP A 10 38.88 -1.08 -29.03
CA ASP A 10 39.09 -2.29 -28.25
C ASP A 10 39.19 -1.95 -26.75
N ALA A 11 38.13 -2.26 -25.99
CA ALA A 11 38.16 -2.21 -24.53
C ALA A 11 38.27 -3.64 -23.98
N GLU A 12 39.50 -4.07 -23.67
CA GLU A 12 39.78 -5.34 -22.99
C GLU A 12 39.31 -5.26 -21.51
N VAL A 13 38.18 -5.89 -21.19
CA VAL A 13 37.65 -5.96 -19.82
C VAL A 13 38.32 -7.13 -19.08
N ARG A 14 39.24 -6.83 -18.15
CA ARG A 14 39.82 -7.82 -17.24
C ARG A 14 39.01 -7.93 -15.96
N SER A 15 38.39 -9.09 -15.74
CA SER A 15 37.78 -9.44 -14.45
C SER A 15 38.86 -9.92 -13.47
N PHE A 16 39.08 -9.20 -12.37
CA PHE A 16 39.79 -9.72 -11.22
C PHE A 16 38.83 -9.80 -10.02
N GLY A 17 38.41 -11.03 -9.72
CA GLY A 17 37.76 -11.35 -8.45
C GLY A 17 38.72 -12.14 -7.57
N SER A 18 38.87 -11.74 -6.31
CA SER A 18 39.44 -12.62 -5.29
C SER A 18 38.33 -13.54 -4.77
N ALA A 19 38.58 -14.86 -4.85
CA ALA A 19 37.70 -15.99 -4.56
C ALA A 19 36.78 -16.41 -5.73
N GLY A 20 37.30 -17.37 -6.51
CA GLY A 20 36.70 -17.84 -7.76
C GLY A 20 35.37 -18.56 -7.60
N ARG A 21 34.41 -18.14 -8.43
CA ARG A 21 33.48 -19.00 -9.16
C ARG A 21 33.07 -18.25 -10.45
N ARG A 22 33.28 -18.89 -11.61
CA ARG A 22 32.86 -18.38 -12.93
C ARG A 22 31.33 -18.42 -13.01
N ILE A 23 30.69 -17.30 -13.33
CA ILE A 23 29.31 -17.27 -13.82
C ILE A 23 29.43 -17.28 -15.35
N PRO A 24 28.86 -18.26 -16.08
CA PRO A 24 28.94 -18.30 -17.53
C PRO A 24 28.11 -17.17 -18.18
N ASP A 25 28.56 -16.79 -19.38
CA ASP A 25 28.23 -15.61 -20.17
C ASP A 25 26.73 -15.27 -20.26
N ILE A 26 26.40 -14.00 -19.98
CA ILE A 26 25.15 -13.37 -20.42
C ILE A 26 25.43 -12.75 -21.80
N ASP A 27 24.80 -13.32 -22.82
CA ASP A 27 24.78 -12.78 -24.18
C ASP A 27 24.03 -11.42 -24.19
N VAL A 28 24.73 -10.33 -24.50
CA VAL A 28 24.21 -8.95 -24.49
C VAL A 28 23.48 -8.55 -25.78
N GLY A 29 23.06 -9.50 -26.61
CA GLY A 29 22.31 -9.26 -27.85
C GLY A 29 20.91 -8.64 -27.73
N TRP A 30 20.39 -8.35 -26.52
CA TRP A 30 19.02 -7.86 -26.31
C TRP A 30 18.89 -6.39 -25.83
N LEU A 31 19.98 -5.65 -25.71
CA LEU A 31 19.97 -4.27 -25.18
C LEU A 31 19.93 -3.16 -26.25
N GLN A 32 19.34 -3.42 -27.42
CA GLN A 32 19.20 -2.42 -28.50
C GLN A 32 17.75 -2.05 -28.84
N LEU A 33 16.78 -2.28 -27.95
CA LEU A 33 15.34 -2.08 -28.25
C LEU A 33 14.56 -1.23 -27.23
N LEU A 34 15.22 -0.26 -26.59
CA LEU A 34 14.56 0.69 -25.66
C LEU A 34 14.79 2.17 -25.98
N MET A 35 15.16 2.50 -27.22
CA MET A 35 15.20 3.89 -27.69
C MET A 35 14.59 4.04 -29.09
N ASP A 36 13.28 3.80 -29.22
CA ASP A 36 12.52 4.54 -30.25
C ASP A 36 11.06 4.80 -29.83
N ARG A 37 10.67 6.08 -29.83
CA ARG A 37 9.32 6.54 -29.56
C ARG A 37 8.50 6.43 -30.85
N ARG A 38 7.99 5.24 -31.18
CA ARG A 38 6.85 5.03 -32.12
C ARG A 38 6.50 3.54 -32.27
N ALA A 39 5.88 2.93 -31.27
CA ALA A 39 5.16 1.66 -31.44
C ALA A 39 4.19 1.41 -30.26
N CYS A 40 3.03 2.06 -30.30
CA CYS A 40 1.84 1.53 -29.65
C CYS A 40 1.15 0.65 -30.70
N GLY A 41 1.03 -0.66 -30.45
CA GLY A 41 0.32 -1.57 -31.34
C GLY A 41 0.85 -3.01 -31.31
N SER A 42 0.00 -3.89 -30.79
CA SER A 42 -0.04 -5.35 -30.98
C SER A 42 1.12 -6.24 -30.47
N MET A 43 0.72 -7.16 -29.58
CA MET A 43 1.05 -8.60 -29.56
C MET A 43 2.40 -9.11 -29.00
N LEU A 44 2.24 -10.12 -28.10
CA LEU A 44 3.14 -11.23 -27.67
C LEU A 44 3.91 -11.06 -26.32
N PRO A 45 4.37 -12.18 -25.68
CA PRO A 45 3.58 -13.09 -24.85
C PRO A 45 4.30 -13.46 -23.52
N SER A 46 3.69 -14.38 -22.77
CA SER A 46 4.11 -15.04 -21.53
C SER A 46 5.60 -15.07 -21.10
N ALA A 47 5.74 -14.99 -19.78
CA ALA A 47 6.77 -15.59 -18.90
C ALA A 47 7.92 -14.69 -18.41
N SER A 48 7.78 -14.31 -17.15
CA SER A 48 8.80 -14.47 -16.10
C SER A 48 10.18 -13.85 -16.36
N THR A 49 10.31 -12.52 -16.27
CA THR A 49 11.52 -11.85 -15.78
C THR A 49 11.15 -10.47 -15.26
N PHE A 50 11.39 -10.24 -13.97
CA PHE A 50 11.19 -8.95 -13.29
C PHE A 50 12.12 -7.88 -13.91
N CYS A 51 11.55 -6.86 -14.54
CA CYS A 51 12.23 -5.60 -14.81
C CYS A 51 11.79 -4.57 -13.76
N ALA A 52 12.60 -4.36 -12.73
CA ALA A 52 12.53 -3.14 -11.92
C ALA A 52 13.38 -2.06 -12.60
N VAL A 53 12.77 -1.26 -13.47
CA VAL A 53 13.40 -0.04 -13.99
C VAL A 53 12.93 1.12 -13.12
N MET A 54 13.81 1.63 -12.25
CA MET A 54 13.59 2.89 -11.53
C MET A 54 14.15 4.04 -12.38
N LEU A 55 13.27 4.95 -12.83
CA LEU A 55 13.67 6.26 -13.33
C LEU A 55 13.91 7.18 -12.13
N ALA A 56 15.15 7.25 -11.66
CA ALA A 56 15.54 8.28 -10.69
C ALA A 56 15.61 9.64 -11.42
N LYS A 57 14.75 10.59 -11.02
CA LYS A 57 14.88 11.98 -11.44
C LYS A 57 16.08 12.59 -10.74
N VAL A 58 17.16 12.74 -11.50
CA VAL A 58 18.46 13.27 -11.07
C VAL A 58 18.29 14.67 -10.48
N GLY A 59 18.79 14.87 -9.25
CA GLY A 59 18.92 16.23 -8.71
C GLY A 59 18.95 16.36 -7.19
N ARG A 60 19.75 15.57 -6.47
CA ARG A 60 20.42 15.89 -5.19
C ARG A 60 21.05 14.62 -4.60
N GLU A 61 22.14 14.78 -3.86
CA GLU A 61 22.75 13.72 -3.05
C GLU A 61 21.66 13.00 -2.24
N GLY A 62 21.65 11.67 -2.29
CA GLY A 62 20.61 10.89 -1.64
C GLY A 62 21.07 9.46 -1.34
N THR A 63 20.68 8.99 -0.17
CA THR A 63 20.69 7.56 0.18
C THR A 63 19.45 6.91 -0.42
N PHE A 64 19.60 5.70 -0.97
CA PHE A 64 18.45 4.90 -1.39
C PHE A 64 18.46 3.54 -0.71
N ARG A 65 17.25 2.99 -0.52
CA ARG A 65 17.00 1.63 -0.03
C ARG A 65 16.19 0.88 -1.07
N VAL A 66 16.62 -0.33 -1.41
CA VAL A 66 15.85 -1.26 -2.24
C VAL A 66 15.50 -2.46 -1.37
N GLY A 67 14.20 -2.70 -1.19
CA GLY A 67 13.70 -3.90 -0.53
C GLY A 67 13.65 -5.07 -1.52
N GLY A 68 14.26 -6.19 -1.16
CA GLY A 68 14.05 -7.49 -1.81
C GLY A 68 13.38 -8.48 -0.87
N ASP A 69 12.89 -9.59 -1.43
CA ASP A 69 12.24 -10.73 -0.75
C ASP A 69 12.95 -11.11 0.58
N PRO A 70 12.22 -11.52 1.65
CA PRO A 70 12.70 -11.83 3.02
C PRO A 70 14.00 -12.63 3.21
N LYS A 71 14.60 -13.21 2.18
CA LYS A 71 15.92 -13.86 2.23
C LYS A 71 17.09 -13.00 1.72
N SER A 72 16.83 -11.84 1.13
CA SER A 72 17.85 -10.94 0.60
C SER A 72 18.11 -9.79 1.59
N LYS A 73 19.39 -9.60 1.95
CA LYS A 73 19.84 -8.53 2.85
C LYS A 73 19.36 -7.16 2.33
N LEU A 74 18.98 -6.26 3.23
CA LEU A 74 18.82 -4.84 2.90
C LEU A 74 20.15 -4.28 2.39
N TRP A 75 20.10 -3.57 1.27
CA TRP A 75 21.24 -2.85 0.71
C TRP A 75 21.02 -1.34 0.87
N GLU A 76 22.01 -0.67 1.45
CA GLU A 76 22.10 0.79 1.52
C GLU A 76 23.31 1.26 0.69
N GLY A 77 23.12 2.28 -0.14
CA GLY A 77 24.17 2.89 -0.96
C GLY A 77 24.15 4.41 -0.87
N ASN A 78 25.32 5.03 -1.02
CA ASN A 78 25.49 6.48 -1.15
C ASN A 78 25.93 6.84 -2.57
N ILE A 79 25.34 7.89 -3.12
CA ILE A 79 25.78 8.49 -4.38
C ILE A 79 26.63 9.71 -4.04
N SER A 80 27.91 9.70 -4.39
CA SER A 80 28.77 10.88 -4.38
C SER A 80 29.50 11.01 -5.70
N GLY A 81 29.41 12.17 -6.34
CA GLY A 81 30.07 12.47 -7.61
C GLY A 81 29.27 13.46 -8.45
N ALA A 82 29.88 14.60 -8.75
CA ALA A 82 29.34 15.60 -9.65
C ALA A 82 29.17 15.02 -11.07
N ALA A 83 28.04 15.35 -11.68
CA ALA A 83 27.63 14.90 -12.99
C ALA A 83 28.63 15.28 -14.08
N GLU A 84 29.20 14.28 -14.76
CA GLU A 84 29.56 14.35 -16.19
C GLU A 84 30.05 12.98 -16.72
N SER A 85 29.29 11.90 -16.47
CA SER A 85 29.38 10.68 -17.28
C SER A 85 28.13 9.83 -17.08
N ARG A 86 27.64 9.20 -18.16
CA ARG A 86 26.45 8.33 -18.16
C ARG A 86 26.71 6.92 -17.62
N ASP A 87 27.91 6.67 -17.08
CA ASP A 87 28.33 5.36 -16.60
C ASP A 87 28.82 5.45 -15.16
N ALA A 88 27.89 5.47 -14.19
CA ALA A 88 28.25 5.35 -12.78
C ALA A 88 28.31 3.87 -12.38
N ILE A 89 29.53 3.35 -12.18
CA ILE A 89 29.75 2.00 -11.63
C ILE A 89 29.70 2.08 -10.10
N VAL A 90 28.66 1.49 -9.50
CA VAL A 90 28.49 1.39 -8.04
C VAL A 90 29.46 0.36 -7.46
N ARG A 91 30.35 0.78 -6.55
CA ARG A 91 31.23 -0.14 -5.79
C ARG A 91 30.57 -0.52 -4.47
N LEU A 92 30.32 -1.82 -4.28
CA LEU A 92 29.86 -2.39 -3.01
C LEU A 92 31.09 -2.71 -2.12
N ARG A 93 31.03 -2.38 -0.83
CA ARG A 93 32.00 -2.79 0.20
C ARG A 93 31.26 -3.42 1.36
N ASP A 94 31.80 -4.50 1.93
CA ASP A 94 31.31 -5.07 3.19
C ASP A 94 31.59 -4.11 4.35
N ALA A 95 30.57 -3.81 5.15
CA ALA A 95 30.73 -3.03 6.38
C ALA A 95 31.34 -3.91 7.50
N PRO A 96 32.35 -3.44 8.24
CA PRO A 96 32.86 -4.19 9.39
C PRO A 96 31.89 -4.09 10.57
N ALA A 97 31.58 -5.23 11.18
CA ALA A 97 30.79 -5.33 12.40
C ALA A 97 31.50 -4.57 13.54
N ARG A 98 30.89 -3.49 14.02
CA ARG A 98 31.35 -2.79 15.23
C ARG A 98 30.65 -3.38 16.44
N ALA A 99 31.40 -4.18 17.19
CA ALA A 99 31.07 -4.54 18.56
C ALA A 99 31.02 -3.27 19.42
N SER A 100 29.88 -3.01 20.06
CA SER A 100 29.73 -1.92 21.03
C SER A 100 29.26 -2.53 22.34
N MET A 101 30.04 -2.23 23.39
CA MET A 101 29.86 -2.69 24.77
C MET A 101 28.53 -2.15 25.32
N LEU A 102 27.61 -3.02 25.74
CA LEU A 102 26.41 -2.60 26.45
C LEU A 102 26.74 -2.37 27.93
N ARG A 103 26.59 -1.11 28.35
CA ARG A 103 26.27 -0.74 29.74
C ARG A 103 24.84 -1.20 30.02
N ALA A 104 24.66 -1.98 31.08
CA ALA A 104 23.35 -2.38 31.58
C ALA A 104 22.60 -1.17 32.15
N GLY A 105 21.58 -0.70 31.42
CA GLY A 105 20.56 0.22 31.89
C GLY A 105 19.21 -0.49 31.88
N LEU A 106 18.52 -0.49 33.01
CA LEU A 106 17.23 -1.12 33.24
C LEU A 106 16.15 -0.46 32.35
N PHE A 107 15.73 -1.14 31.28
CA PHE A 107 14.62 -0.71 30.43
C PHE A 107 13.29 -1.16 31.06
N VAL A 108 12.48 -0.20 31.48
CA VAL A 108 11.04 -0.42 31.72
C VAL A 108 10.40 -0.58 30.35
N ILE A 109 10.04 -1.81 29.99
CA ILE A 109 9.32 -2.11 28.75
C ILE A 109 7.85 -1.73 28.98
N MET A 110 7.45 -0.54 28.52
CA MET A 110 6.04 -0.29 28.26
C MET A 110 5.62 -1.22 27.11
N LEU A 111 4.60 -2.07 27.35
CA LEU A 111 3.92 -2.83 26.30
C LEU A 111 3.17 -1.84 25.40
N TRP A 112 3.88 -1.23 24.46
CA TRP A 112 3.26 -0.74 23.24
C TRP A 112 2.94 -1.95 22.36
N GLY A 113 1.74 -1.97 21.76
CA GLY A 113 1.28 -3.04 20.89
C GLY A 113 2.36 -3.39 19.87
N ALA A 114 2.80 -4.65 19.89
CA ALA A 114 3.88 -5.08 19.04
C ALA A 114 3.43 -4.92 17.57
N PRO A 115 4.24 -4.27 16.71
CA PRO A 115 3.97 -4.30 15.29
C PRO A 115 3.90 -5.76 14.84
N ALA A 116 3.02 -6.05 13.88
CA ALA A 116 2.88 -7.39 13.32
C ALA A 116 4.26 -7.98 13.01
N SER A 117 4.58 -9.11 13.63
CA SER A 117 5.91 -9.70 13.49
C SER A 117 6.10 -10.17 12.04
N ALA A 118 7.33 -10.12 11.53
CA ALA A 118 7.64 -10.65 10.20
C ALA A 118 7.24 -12.13 10.07
N GLN A 119 7.27 -12.87 11.19
CA GLN A 119 6.79 -14.25 11.27
C GLN A 119 5.27 -14.35 11.06
N SER A 120 4.49 -13.47 11.69
CA SER A 120 3.03 -13.43 11.54
C SER A 120 2.61 -13.16 10.09
N VAL A 121 3.31 -12.24 9.41
CA VAL A 121 3.08 -11.95 7.98
C VAL A 121 3.37 -13.19 7.10
N GLU A 122 4.48 -13.89 7.34
CA GLU A 122 4.83 -15.09 6.59
C GLU A 122 3.83 -16.23 6.81
N MET A 123 3.41 -16.44 8.07
CA MET A 123 2.39 -17.44 8.40
C MET A 123 1.02 -17.08 7.83
N GLY A 124 0.68 -15.79 7.85
CA GLY A 124 -0.53 -15.25 7.27
C GLY A 124 -0.62 -15.50 5.78
N ALA A 125 0.47 -15.29 5.04
CA ALA A 125 0.54 -15.62 3.61
C ALA A 125 0.27 -17.11 3.34
N LYS A 126 0.72 -18.02 4.22
CA LYS A 126 0.45 -19.47 4.10
C LYS A 126 -1.02 -19.79 4.35
N VAL A 127 -1.63 -19.20 5.37
CA VAL A 127 -3.06 -19.38 5.68
C VAL A 127 -3.93 -18.76 4.58
N PHE A 128 -3.52 -17.61 4.04
CA PHE A 128 -4.20 -16.88 2.97
C PHE A 128 -4.35 -17.71 1.69
N ALA A 129 -3.54 -18.75 1.47
CA ALA A 129 -3.73 -19.70 0.37
C ALA A 129 -5.15 -20.30 0.33
N ARG A 130 -5.85 -20.39 1.47
CA ARG A 130 -7.26 -20.81 1.55
C ARG A 130 -8.23 -19.75 0.99
N CYS A 131 -7.89 -18.47 1.13
CA CYS A 131 -8.64 -17.33 0.62
C CYS A 131 -8.38 -17.11 -0.87
N ALA A 132 -7.13 -17.36 -1.31
CA ALA A 132 -6.66 -17.20 -2.69
C ALA A 132 -7.40 -18.09 -3.72
N ILE A 133 -8.18 -19.08 -3.27
CA ILE A 133 -9.08 -19.87 -4.13
C ILE A 133 -10.15 -18.98 -4.75
N CYS A 134 -10.62 -17.97 -4.02
CA CYS A 134 -11.72 -17.11 -4.44
C CYS A 134 -11.30 -15.65 -4.66
N HIS A 135 -10.25 -15.21 -3.98
CA HIS A 135 -9.84 -13.82 -3.89
C HIS A 135 -8.48 -13.59 -4.54
N GLU A 136 -8.35 -12.44 -5.20
CA GLU A 136 -7.10 -12.02 -5.82
C GLU A 136 -6.53 -10.78 -5.15
N ILE A 137 -5.20 -10.69 -5.16
CA ILE A 137 -4.40 -9.58 -4.66
C ILE A 137 -3.29 -9.32 -5.68
N GLY A 138 -2.91 -8.05 -5.84
CA GLY A 138 -1.85 -7.58 -6.71
C GLY A 138 -2.36 -6.83 -7.94
N LEU A 139 -1.40 -6.46 -8.79
CA LEU A 139 -1.67 -5.73 -10.03
C LEU A 139 -2.55 -6.57 -10.96
N GLY A 140 -3.68 -6.01 -11.39
CA GLY A 140 -4.62 -6.69 -12.28
C GLY A 140 -5.53 -7.71 -11.60
N ALA A 141 -5.56 -7.76 -10.26
CA ALA A 141 -6.49 -8.59 -9.50
C ALA A 141 -7.95 -8.25 -9.86
N GLY A 142 -8.71 -9.27 -10.27
CA GLY A 142 -10.12 -9.12 -10.63
C GLY A 142 -11.07 -9.72 -9.59
N SER A 143 -12.29 -9.18 -9.51
CA SER A 143 -13.35 -9.79 -8.72
C SER A 143 -13.99 -10.95 -9.49
N ARG A 144 -13.83 -12.18 -8.98
CA ARG A 144 -14.35 -13.41 -9.61
C ARG A 144 -15.28 -14.15 -8.65
N GLN A 145 -14.78 -15.20 -8.01
CA GLN A 145 -15.58 -15.97 -7.05
C GLN A 145 -15.76 -15.18 -5.73
N GLY A 146 -14.76 -14.41 -5.35
CA GLY A 146 -14.82 -13.37 -4.33
C GLY A 146 -14.34 -12.02 -4.90
N PRO A 147 -14.58 -10.92 -4.18
CA PRO A 147 -14.01 -9.62 -4.51
C PRO A 147 -12.49 -9.63 -4.43
N GLN A 148 -11.82 -8.77 -5.21
CA GLN A 148 -10.40 -8.52 -4.99
C GLN A 148 -10.14 -7.93 -3.59
N LEU A 149 -8.96 -8.20 -3.02
CA LEU A 149 -8.57 -7.80 -1.66
C LEU A 149 -7.40 -6.81 -1.63
N ASN A 150 -7.10 -6.16 -2.76
CA ASN A 150 -6.23 -4.99 -2.76
C ASN A 150 -6.85 -3.91 -1.90
N GLU A 151 -6.01 -3.29 -1.07
CA GLU A 151 -6.39 -2.10 -0.34
C GLU A 151 -7.66 -2.30 0.52
N LEU A 152 -7.75 -3.49 1.14
CA LEU A 152 -8.92 -3.96 1.87
C LEU A 152 -9.14 -3.18 3.16
N LEU A 153 -8.08 -2.92 3.94
CA LEU A 153 -8.22 -2.23 5.22
C LEU A 153 -8.57 -0.75 4.99
N GLY A 154 -9.53 -0.27 5.77
CA GLY A 154 -10.18 1.04 5.63
C GLY A 154 -11.25 1.09 4.54
N ARG A 155 -11.48 0.02 3.78
CA ARG A 155 -12.51 0.00 2.73
C ARG A 155 -13.89 -0.27 3.33
N ARG A 156 -14.91 0.45 2.86
CA ARG A 156 -16.32 0.15 3.17
C ARG A 156 -16.68 -1.28 2.70
N ALA A 157 -17.44 -2.00 3.51
CA ALA A 157 -17.90 -3.33 3.14
C ALA A 157 -18.87 -3.27 1.95
N GLY A 158 -18.80 -4.27 1.06
CA GLY A 158 -19.76 -4.40 -0.04
C GLY A 158 -19.65 -3.34 -1.15
N ASP A 159 -18.53 -2.62 -1.25
CA ASP A 159 -18.44 -1.38 -2.04
C ASP A 159 -17.81 -1.51 -3.44
N LEU A 160 -17.20 -2.65 -3.77
CA LEU A 160 -16.57 -2.81 -5.09
C LEU A 160 -17.63 -2.92 -6.21
N PRO A 161 -17.57 -2.04 -7.23
CA PRO A 161 -18.58 -2.01 -8.30
C PRO A 161 -18.50 -3.20 -9.25
N ASP A 162 -17.35 -3.88 -9.31
CA ASP A 162 -17.10 -5.05 -10.15
C ASP A 162 -17.50 -6.37 -9.47
N PHE A 163 -18.06 -6.35 -8.25
CA PHE A 163 -18.48 -7.55 -7.53
C PHE A 163 -19.94 -7.52 -7.07
N ASN A 164 -20.64 -8.63 -7.27
CA ASN A 164 -22.03 -8.78 -6.84
C ASN A 164 -22.13 -9.30 -5.39
N TYR A 165 -22.08 -8.38 -4.43
CA TYR A 165 -22.21 -8.69 -3.01
C TYR A 165 -23.61 -9.19 -2.58
N SER A 166 -23.67 -9.89 -1.44
CA SER A 166 -24.94 -10.14 -0.75
C SER A 166 -25.63 -8.83 -0.36
N ALA A 167 -26.96 -8.81 -0.31
CA ALA A 167 -27.71 -7.66 0.22
C ALA A 167 -27.25 -7.30 1.65
N ALA A 168 -27.13 -8.32 2.51
CA ALA A 168 -26.61 -8.22 3.87
C ALA A 168 -25.30 -7.40 3.96
N LEU A 169 -24.24 -7.84 3.27
CA LEU A 169 -22.95 -7.13 3.31
C LEU A 169 -22.98 -5.73 2.67
N ARG A 170 -23.84 -5.47 1.67
CA ARG A 170 -24.01 -4.11 1.10
C ARG A 170 -24.68 -3.18 2.11
N GLU A 171 -25.73 -3.65 2.74
CA GLU A 171 -26.46 -2.91 3.77
C GLU A 171 -25.58 -2.64 4.99
N ALA A 172 -24.82 -3.64 5.44
CA ALA A 172 -23.84 -3.45 6.51
C ALA A 172 -22.83 -2.34 6.18
N GLY A 173 -22.30 -2.31 4.96
CA GLY A 173 -21.42 -1.23 4.50
C GLY A 173 -22.11 0.13 4.48
N GLN A 174 -23.34 0.21 3.99
CA GLN A 174 -24.16 1.44 4.00
C GLN A 174 -24.46 1.92 5.42
N ASN A 175 -24.53 1.02 6.38
CA ASN A 175 -24.70 1.30 7.80
C ASN A 175 -23.37 1.55 8.53
N GLY A 176 -22.26 1.71 7.81
CA GLY A 176 -20.96 2.10 8.36
C GLY A 176 -19.97 0.97 8.63
N LEU A 177 -20.22 -0.26 8.19
CA LEU A 177 -19.21 -1.32 8.29
C LEU A 177 -18.01 -0.99 7.38
N VAL A 178 -16.87 -0.72 8.03
CA VAL A 178 -15.55 -0.52 7.41
C VAL A 178 -14.64 -1.68 7.83
N TRP A 179 -13.84 -2.19 6.90
CA TRP A 179 -12.87 -3.24 7.19
C TRP A 179 -11.67 -2.69 7.97
N THR A 180 -11.75 -2.75 9.29
CA THR A 180 -10.60 -2.60 10.20
C THR A 180 -9.94 -3.95 10.45
N ALA A 181 -8.81 -3.97 11.16
CA ALA A 181 -8.16 -5.23 11.56
C ALA A 181 -9.11 -6.09 12.42
N GLU A 182 -9.87 -5.45 13.31
CA GLU A 182 -10.79 -6.04 14.27
C GLU A 182 -12.02 -6.63 13.58
N THR A 183 -12.73 -5.81 12.79
CA THR A 183 -13.93 -6.25 12.06
C THR A 183 -13.58 -7.32 11.02
N LEU A 184 -12.42 -7.22 10.37
CA LEU A 184 -11.92 -8.26 9.48
C LEU A 184 -11.64 -9.56 10.24
N ALA A 185 -10.97 -9.49 11.39
CA ALA A 185 -10.67 -10.65 12.23
C ALA A 185 -11.96 -11.39 12.63
N GLU A 186 -12.97 -10.66 13.09
CA GLU A 186 -14.26 -11.24 13.47
C GLU A 186 -14.98 -11.87 12.27
N PHE A 187 -14.99 -11.17 11.13
CA PHE A 187 -15.60 -11.66 9.91
C PHE A 187 -14.94 -12.94 9.41
N ILE A 188 -13.61 -12.98 9.26
CA ILE A 188 -12.92 -14.18 8.74
C ILE A 188 -12.91 -15.33 9.75
N ALA A 189 -13.09 -15.07 11.04
CA ALA A 189 -13.27 -16.11 12.04
C ALA A 189 -14.60 -16.84 11.84
N ARG A 190 -15.71 -16.12 11.60
CA ARG A 190 -17.06 -16.70 11.40
C ARG A 190 -17.95 -15.83 10.48
N PRO A 191 -17.78 -15.88 9.14
CA PRO A 191 -18.41 -14.91 8.23
C PRO A 191 -19.94 -14.85 8.30
N ARG A 192 -20.60 -16.01 8.38
CA ARG A 192 -22.08 -16.10 8.43
C ARG A 192 -22.67 -15.75 9.80
N HIS A 193 -21.84 -15.74 10.85
CA HIS A 193 -22.27 -15.30 12.18
C HIS A 193 -22.10 -13.80 12.32
N PHE A 194 -20.97 -13.27 11.85
CA PHE A 194 -20.71 -11.83 11.81
C PHE A 194 -21.73 -11.10 10.94
N GLU A 195 -21.95 -11.57 9.71
CA GLU A 195 -22.95 -11.00 8.79
C GLU A 195 -23.92 -12.08 8.30
N PRO A 196 -25.07 -12.27 8.98
CA PRO A 196 -26.11 -13.20 8.55
C PRO A 196 -26.61 -12.87 7.14
N GLY A 197 -26.53 -13.82 6.22
CA GLY A 197 -26.87 -13.59 4.81
C GLY A 197 -25.68 -13.25 3.92
N SER A 198 -24.46 -13.17 4.48
CA SER A 198 -23.22 -13.14 3.70
C SER A 198 -23.15 -14.32 2.72
N ARG A 199 -22.84 -14.01 1.46
CA ARG A 199 -22.66 -15.01 0.38
C ARG A 199 -21.30 -15.69 0.43
N MET A 200 -20.39 -15.27 1.32
CA MET A 200 -19.10 -15.94 1.49
C MET A 200 -19.32 -17.36 2.03
N ILE A 201 -19.00 -18.38 1.23
CA ILE A 201 -19.18 -19.80 1.60
C ILE A 201 -18.15 -20.29 2.63
N PHE A 202 -17.13 -19.49 2.90
CA PHE A 202 -16.07 -19.80 3.83
C PHE A 202 -16.62 -20.06 5.24
N ARG A 203 -16.25 -21.19 5.85
CA ARG A 203 -16.73 -21.57 7.19
C ARG A 203 -16.06 -20.79 8.32
N GLY A 204 -15.00 -20.06 8.02
CA GLY A 204 -14.22 -19.30 8.98
C GLY A 204 -12.96 -20.00 9.47
N LEU A 205 -12.02 -19.23 10.01
CA LEU A 205 -10.81 -19.70 10.67
C LEU A 205 -11.10 -19.96 12.15
N ARG A 206 -10.87 -21.20 12.61
CA ARG A 206 -11.13 -21.60 14.01
C ARG A 206 -9.97 -21.28 14.95
N ASN A 207 -8.75 -21.24 14.42
CA ASN A 207 -7.57 -20.93 15.20
C ASN A 207 -7.40 -19.40 15.25
N PRO A 208 -7.47 -18.77 16.43
CA PRO A 208 -7.29 -17.32 16.55
C PRO A 208 -5.93 -16.85 16.06
N ALA A 209 -4.86 -17.65 16.21
CA ALA A 209 -3.55 -17.31 15.68
C ALA A 209 -3.55 -17.24 14.14
N GLU A 210 -4.28 -18.13 13.46
CA GLU A 210 -4.43 -18.07 12.00
C GLU A 210 -5.22 -16.83 11.55
N VAL A 211 -6.18 -16.36 12.37
CA VAL A 211 -6.93 -15.11 12.10
C VAL A 211 -5.99 -13.93 12.18
N GLU A 212 -5.25 -13.80 13.28
CA GLU A 212 -4.28 -12.73 13.50
C GLU A 212 -3.22 -12.69 12.39
N ASP A 213 -2.67 -13.85 12.04
CA ASP A 213 -1.68 -13.98 10.97
C ASP A 213 -2.23 -13.50 9.61
N VAL A 214 -3.46 -13.88 9.23
CA VAL A 214 -4.07 -13.43 7.96
C VAL A 214 -4.34 -11.93 7.97
N VAL A 215 -4.81 -11.37 9.08
CA VAL A 215 -5.02 -9.93 9.23
C VAL A 215 -3.69 -9.19 9.11
N ALA A 216 -2.64 -9.67 9.78
CA ALA A 216 -1.29 -9.13 9.68
C ALA A 216 -0.75 -9.17 8.23
N TYR A 217 -0.97 -10.28 7.52
CA TYR A 217 -0.59 -10.39 6.11
C TYR A 217 -1.31 -9.36 5.24
N LEU A 218 -2.64 -9.25 5.36
CA LEU A 218 -3.42 -8.28 4.58
C LEU A 218 -3.06 -6.83 4.93
N ALA A 219 -2.83 -6.53 6.21
CA ALA A 219 -2.37 -5.22 6.66
C ALA A 219 -1.01 -4.86 6.06
N SER A 220 -0.09 -5.82 5.92
CA SER A 220 1.24 -5.60 5.35
C SER A 220 1.24 -5.18 3.88
N LEU A 221 0.10 -5.30 3.19
CA LEU A 221 -0.08 -4.90 1.80
C LEU A 221 -0.41 -3.40 1.64
N GLN A 222 -0.60 -2.69 2.76
CA GLN A 222 -0.92 -1.28 2.81
C GLN A 222 0.02 -0.56 3.80
N THR A 223 0.30 0.71 3.57
CA THR A 223 0.94 1.55 4.59
C THR A 223 -0.09 2.04 5.60
N PRO A 224 0.31 2.39 6.84
CA PRO A 224 -0.59 3.00 7.82
C PRO A 224 -1.33 4.22 7.26
N ASP A 225 -0.64 5.10 6.54
CA ASP A 225 -1.24 6.28 5.91
C ASP A 225 -2.32 5.91 4.87
N GLN A 226 -2.09 4.85 4.08
CA GLN A 226 -3.08 4.36 3.11
C GLN A 226 -4.32 3.77 3.80
N ILE A 227 -4.16 3.16 4.97
CA ILE A 227 -5.27 2.64 5.78
C ILE A 227 -6.06 3.82 6.35
N ALA A 228 -5.39 4.75 7.03
CA ALA A 228 -6.01 5.93 7.63
C ALA A 228 -6.79 6.76 6.59
N MET A 229 -6.18 7.01 5.43
CA MET A 229 -6.81 7.72 4.30
C MET A 229 -8.11 7.06 3.84
N ARG A 230 -8.09 5.72 3.70
CA ARG A 230 -9.28 4.97 3.25
C ARG A 230 -10.35 4.91 4.31
N THR A 231 -9.98 4.67 5.56
CA THR A 231 -10.90 4.68 6.69
C THR A 231 -11.61 6.04 6.75
N GLY A 232 -10.85 7.15 6.69
CA GLY A 232 -11.41 8.49 6.68
C GLY A 232 -12.37 8.73 5.52
N LYS A 233 -11.98 8.32 4.30
CA LYS A 233 -12.86 8.39 3.12
C LYS A 233 -14.15 7.60 3.30
N ALA A 234 -14.05 6.36 3.78
CA ALA A 234 -15.20 5.50 3.99
C ALA A 234 -16.16 6.08 5.03
N LEU A 235 -15.64 6.62 6.14
CA LEU A 235 -16.44 7.28 7.17
C LEU A 235 -17.11 8.55 6.60
N VAL A 236 -16.34 9.43 5.97
CA VAL A 236 -16.87 10.68 5.39
C VAL A 236 -17.97 10.41 4.35
N GLU A 237 -17.77 9.45 3.44
CA GLU A 237 -18.81 9.09 2.47
C GLU A 237 -20.07 8.53 3.13
N THR A 238 -19.91 7.72 4.18
CA THR A 238 -21.03 7.07 4.86
C THR A 238 -21.85 8.07 5.67
N TYR A 239 -21.19 8.88 6.49
CA TYR A 239 -21.86 9.75 7.45
C TYR A 239 -22.16 11.14 6.88
N CYS A 240 -21.36 11.64 5.94
CA CYS A 240 -21.49 13.01 5.43
C CYS A 240 -21.95 13.06 3.95
N GLY A 241 -21.73 11.99 3.18
CA GLY A 241 -21.98 11.94 1.74
C GLY A 241 -23.45 12.00 1.32
N ALA A 242 -24.39 11.81 2.26
CA ALA A 242 -25.81 12.03 2.03
C ALA A 242 -26.14 13.51 1.75
N CYS A 243 -25.29 14.43 2.20
CA CYS A 243 -25.48 15.88 2.04
C CYS A 243 -24.31 16.56 1.31
N HIS A 244 -23.08 16.29 1.74
CA HIS A 244 -21.89 17.00 1.29
C HIS A 244 -21.31 16.41 0.02
N ALA A 245 -20.64 17.26 -0.76
CA ALA A 245 -19.67 16.79 -1.72
C ALA A 245 -18.38 16.38 -0.99
N THR A 246 -18.05 15.08 -1.01
CA THR A 246 -17.02 14.49 -0.15
C THR A 246 -15.70 14.21 -0.85
N GLY A 247 -15.68 14.22 -2.19
CA GLY A 247 -14.48 13.98 -3.00
C GLY A 247 -13.86 15.26 -3.54
N LEU A 248 -13.06 15.12 -4.60
CA LEU A 248 -12.41 16.26 -5.29
C LEU A 248 -13.27 16.83 -6.44
N GLU A 249 -14.16 16.02 -7.01
CA GLU A 249 -14.85 16.36 -8.26
C GLU A 249 -16.37 16.14 -8.23
N ASP A 250 -16.89 15.45 -7.22
CA ASP A 250 -18.31 15.16 -7.07
C ASP A 250 -19.09 16.42 -6.71
N LEU A 251 -20.30 16.63 -7.24
CA LEU A 251 -21.08 17.83 -6.91
C LEU A 251 -21.79 17.77 -5.56
N GLY A 252 -21.81 16.59 -4.93
CA GLY A 252 -22.65 16.31 -3.77
C GLY A 252 -24.15 16.28 -4.10
N PRO A 253 -24.96 15.66 -3.25
CA PRO A 253 -26.42 15.59 -3.44
C PRO A 253 -27.16 16.88 -3.07
N HIS A 254 -26.61 17.73 -2.19
CA HIS A 254 -27.27 18.95 -1.72
C HIS A 254 -26.44 20.21 -2.06
N THR A 255 -27.00 21.11 -2.87
CA THR A 255 -26.30 22.33 -3.33
C THR A 255 -26.06 23.37 -2.23
N ALA A 256 -26.82 23.30 -1.13
CA ALA A 256 -26.62 24.17 0.04
C ALA A 256 -25.51 23.66 0.97
N ALA A 257 -25.17 22.36 0.90
CA ALA A 257 -24.11 21.79 1.71
C ALA A 257 -22.75 22.15 1.08
N PRO A 258 -21.80 22.72 1.86
CA PRO A 258 -20.48 23.04 1.34
C PRO A 258 -19.72 21.77 0.97
N ALA A 259 -18.91 21.85 -0.08
CA ALA A 259 -17.99 20.78 -0.47
C ALA A 259 -16.81 20.71 0.50
N PHE A 260 -16.39 19.50 0.88
CA PHE A 260 -15.31 19.31 1.85
C PHE A 260 -13.93 19.73 1.32
N ARG A 261 -13.71 19.70 0.01
CA ARG A 261 -12.51 20.28 -0.63
C ARG A 261 -12.37 21.80 -0.46
N ASP A 262 -13.43 22.50 -0.05
CA ASP A 262 -13.38 23.94 0.24
C ASP A 262 -13.17 24.23 1.74
N LEU A 263 -13.12 23.21 2.59
CA LEU A 263 -13.11 23.36 4.05
C LEU A 263 -11.85 24.08 4.55
N HIS A 264 -10.68 23.72 4.00
CA HIS A 264 -9.38 24.31 4.33
C HIS A 264 -9.29 25.81 4.04
N ARG A 265 -10.19 26.34 3.20
CA ARG A 265 -10.25 27.78 2.89
C ARG A 265 -10.86 28.58 4.03
N ARG A 266 -11.53 27.91 4.97
CA ARG A 266 -12.28 28.53 6.08
C ARG A 266 -11.72 28.14 7.46
N TYR A 267 -11.19 26.93 7.58
CA TYR A 267 -10.71 26.36 8.84
C TYR A 267 -9.40 25.61 8.62
N ASP A 268 -8.55 25.52 9.63
CA ASP A 268 -7.52 24.48 9.64
C ASP A 268 -8.23 23.14 9.87
N VAL A 269 -8.10 22.22 8.91
CA VAL A 269 -8.76 20.91 8.99
C VAL A 269 -8.26 20.13 10.21
N ALA A 270 -7.03 20.39 10.69
CA ALA A 270 -6.50 19.76 11.90
C ALA A 270 -7.33 20.07 13.16
N ASP A 271 -7.91 21.26 13.24
CA ASP A 271 -8.64 21.73 14.42
C ASP A 271 -10.02 21.07 14.57
N LEU A 272 -10.48 20.35 13.55
CA LEU A 272 -11.76 19.63 13.57
C LEU A 272 -11.70 18.31 14.34
N ALA A 273 -10.52 17.80 14.67
CA ALA A 273 -10.36 16.51 15.34
C ALA A 273 -11.08 16.47 16.70
N GLU A 274 -10.94 17.52 17.50
CA GLU A 274 -11.58 17.62 18.82
C GLU A 274 -13.11 17.63 18.69
N ALA A 275 -13.64 18.44 17.75
CA ALA A 275 -15.08 18.50 17.50
C ALA A 275 -15.66 17.16 16.99
N LEU A 276 -14.91 16.38 16.21
CA LEU A 276 -15.35 15.06 15.75
C LEU A 276 -15.42 14.04 16.89
N VAL A 277 -14.56 14.17 17.90
CA VAL A 277 -14.54 13.30 19.09
C VAL A 277 -15.58 13.72 20.12
N GLU A 278 -15.77 15.03 20.34
CA GLU A 278 -16.70 15.53 21.37
C GLU A 278 -18.16 15.60 20.91
N GLY A 279 -18.40 15.51 19.60
CA GLY A 279 -19.72 15.63 19.00
C GLY A 279 -19.79 16.79 18.02
N LEU A 280 -19.82 16.48 16.72
CA LEU A 280 -19.95 17.46 15.66
C LEU A 280 -21.42 17.85 15.50
N SER A 281 -21.81 18.95 16.13
CA SER A 281 -23.11 19.59 15.91
C SER A 281 -22.92 20.87 15.10
N SER A 282 -23.58 20.97 13.95
CA SER A 282 -23.69 22.26 13.25
C SER A 282 -25.00 22.92 13.66
N GLY A 283 -25.03 24.24 13.67
CA GLY A 283 -26.28 24.99 13.87
C GLY A 283 -27.28 24.85 12.72
N HIS A 284 -27.07 23.95 11.74
CA HIS A 284 -28.01 23.67 10.67
C HIS A 284 -28.97 22.53 11.09
N PRO A 285 -30.29 22.76 11.18
CA PRO A 285 -31.24 21.80 11.77
C PRO A 285 -31.29 20.42 11.10
N GLU A 286 -30.86 20.29 9.85
CA GLU A 286 -30.88 19.03 9.10
C GLU A 286 -29.56 18.25 9.20
N MET A 287 -28.49 18.85 9.73
CA MET A 287 -27.25 18.12 9.94
C MET A 287 -27.35 17.33 11.25
N PRO A 288 -27.31 15.99 11.21
CA PRO A 288 -27.34 15.20 12.43
C PRO A 288 -26.07 15.38 13.24
N GLU A 289 -26.15 15.03 14.53
CA GLU A 289 -24.99 15.00 15.42
C GLU A 289 -24.24 13.69 15.23
N PHE A 290 -22.91 13.78 15.16
CA PHE A 290 -22.02 12.63 15.04
C PHE A 290 -20.94 12.70 16.10
N GLU A 291 -20.63 11.55 16.69
CA GLU A 291 -19.49 11.37 17.59
C GLU A 291 -18.67 10.21 17.03
N PHE A 292 -17.35 10.41 16.94
CA PHE A 292 -16.42 9.44 16.40
C PHE A 292 -15.38 9.06 17.44
N GLU A 293 -14.92 7.81 17.38
CA GLU A 293 -13.77 7.39 18.18
C GLU A 293 -12.51 8.18 17.77
N PRO A 294 -11.52 8.34 18.65
CA PRO A 294 -10.33 9.15 18.36
C PRO A 294 -9.58 8.72 17.09
N ASP A 295 -9.46 7.41 16.84
CA ASP A 295 -8.81 6.86 15.65
C ASP A 295 -9.62 7.13 14.37
N GLN A 296 -10.95 7.10 14.47
CA GLN A 296 -11.85 7.47 13.39
C GLN A 296 -11.74 8.96 13.06
N ALA A 297 -11.70 9.82 14.07
CA ALA A 297 -11.52 11.26 13.88
C ALA A 297 -10.19 11.56 13.20
N GLU A 298 -9.07 10.96 13.65
CA GLU A 298 -7.76 11.10 12.99
C GLU A 298 -7.79 10.64 11.53
N ALA A 299 -8.45 9.52 11.24
CA ALA A 299 -8.61 9.02 9.88
C ALA A 299 -9.43 9.99 9.01
N ILE A 300 -10.54 10.54 9.53
CA ILE A 300 -11.34 11.56 8.86
C ILE A 300 -10.50 12.79 8.56
N ILE A 301 -9.71 13.29 9.52
CA ILE A 301 -8.81 14.44 9.30
C ILE A 301 -7.77 14.12 8.23
N ALA A 302 -7.17 12.93 8.25
CA ALA A 302 -6.22 12.51 7.23
C ALA A 302 -6.86 12.56 5.83
N TYR A 303 -8.10 12.09 5.69
CA TYR A 303 -8.83 12.18 4.43
C TYR A 303 -9.18 13.60 4.02
N LEU A 304 -9.73 14.42 4.91
CA LEU A 304 -10.10 15.80 4.61
C LEU A 304 -8.89 16.63 4.18
N LYS A 305 -7.72 16.43 4.81
CA LYS A 305 -6.45 17.06 4.39
C LYS A 305 -6.00 16.65 2.99
N SER A 306 -6.38 15.46 2.52
CA SER A 306 -6.07 15.04 1.15
C SER A 306 -6.88 15.78 0.08
N LEU A 307 -7.91 16.54 0.49
CA LEU A 307 -8.76 17.31 -0.40
C LEU A 307 -8.31 18.77 -0.55
N GLU A 308 -7.18 19.15 0.07
CA GLU A 308 -6.58 20.49 -0.02
C GLU A 308 -5.92 20.78 -1.37
#